data_AF-A0A090R167-F1
#
_entry.id   AF-A0A090R167-F1
#
_cell.length_a   1.000
_cell.length_b   1.000
_cell.length_c   1.000
_cell.angle_alpha   90.00
_cell.angle_beta   90.00
_cell.angle_gamma   90.00
#
_symmetry.space_group_name_H-M   'P 1'
#
loop_
_entity.id
_entity.type
_entity.pdbx_description
1 polymer ?
#
loop_
_entity_poly.entity_id
_entity_poly.type
_entity_poly.pdbx_seq_one_letter_code
_entity_poly.pdbx_strand_id
1 'polypeptide(L)'
;MASTDINPAEYQAQLDEKAARIQNIFQDFETPELEVFASPAEHYRMRAEFRVWHEGDDLYYIMFNQETREKYRVDQFPAASRLINDMMPLLVDAIKPIKALRHKLFQVDFLST
;
A
#
# COMPACT_ATOMS: atom_id res chain seq x y z
N MET A 1 -2.81 6.45 5.74
CA MET A 1 -2.11 5.42 4.93
C MET A 1 -3.11 4.83 3.94
N ALA A 2 -2.67 4.23 2.84
CA ALA A 2 -3.60 3.58 1.92
C ALA A 2 -4.31 2.43 2.65
N SER A 3 -5.63 2.37 2.53
CA SER A 3 -6.43 1.22 2.96
C SER A 3 -5.93 -0.03 2.22
N THR A 4 -5.87 -1.18 2.89
CA THR A 4 -5.65 -2.47 2.21
C THR A 4 -6.80 -2.82 1.27
N ASP A 5 -8.01 -2.37 1.61
CA ASP A 5 -9.18 -2.50 0.76
C ASP A 5 -9.19 -1.35 -0.23
N ILE A 6 -8.57 -1.58 -1.39
CA ILE A 6 -8.79 -0.76 -2.58
C ILE A 6 -10.03 -1.31 -3.28
N ASN A 7 -10.98 -0.43 -3.59
CA ASN A 7 -12.10 -0.77 -4.46
C ASN A 7 -11.90 -0.09 -5.82
N PRO A 8 -11.40 -0.80 -6.85
CA PRO A 8 -11.18 -0.23 -8.17
C PRO A 8 -12.45 0.35 -8.81
N ALA A 9 -13.62 -0.15 -8.44
CA ALA A 9 -14.90 0.35 -8.96
C ALA A 9 -15.19 1.80 -8.52
N GLU A 10 -14.63 2.25 -7.40
CA GLU A 10 -14.77 3.62 -6.89
C GLU A 10 -13.70 4.57 -7.44
N TYR A 11 -12.70 4.06 -8.17
CA TYR A 11 -11.53 4.84 -8.59
C TYR A 11 -11.92 6.09 -9.37
N GLN A 12 -12.81 5.96 -10.35
CA GLN A 12 -13.22 7.09 -11.19
C GLN A 12 -13.95 8.16 -10.36
N ALA A 13 -14.86 7.75 -9.48
CA ALA A 13 -15.58 8.68 -8.62
C ALA A 13 -14.63 9.45 -7.67
N GLN A 14 -13.61 8.76 -7.12
CA GLN A 14 -12.58 9.40 -6.30
C GLN A 14 -11.70 10.36 -7.11
N LEU A 15 -11.43 10.06 -8.38
CA LEU A 15 -10.67 10.94 -9.27
C LEU A 15 -11.47 12.20 -9.63
N ASP A 16 -12.76 12.03 -9.97
CA ASP A 16 -13.67 13.11 -10.31
C ASP A 16 -13.90 14.06 -9.12
N GLU A 17 -14.05 13.52 -7.89
CA GLU A 17 -14.15 14.32 -6.66
C GLU A 17 -12.90 15.20 -6.45
N LYS A 18 -11.71 14.62 -6.65
CA LYS A 18 -10.45 15.37 -6.55
C LYS A 18 -10.33 16.45 -7.62
N ALA A 19 -10.73 16.15 -8.86
CA ALA A 19 -10.70 17.11 -9.96
C ALA A 19 -11.64 18.30 -9.68
N ALA A 20 -12.89 18.03 -9.29
CA ALA A 20 -13.87 19.05 -8.92
C ALA A 20 -13.38 19.89 -7.73
N ARG A 21 -12.76 19.26 -6.72
CA ARG A 21 -12.18 19.97 -5.57
C ARG A 21 -11.06 20.91 -5.98
N ILE A 22 -10.17 20.50 -6.89
CA ILE A 22 -9.09 21.36 -7.39
C ILE A 22 -9.67 22.53 -8.20
N GLN A 23 -10.61 22.28 -9.11
CA GLN A 23 -11.27 23.36 -9.87
C GLN A 23 -11.90 24.41 -8.93
N ASN A 24 -12.55 23.97 -7.85
CA ASN A 24 -13.15 24.87 -6.86
C ASN A 24 -12.10 25.66 -6.06
N ILE A 25 -10.96 25.05 -5.70
CA ILE A 25 -9.87 25.74 -4.99
C ILE A 25 -9.29 26.89 -5.83
N PHE A 26 -9.24 26.73 -7.15
CA PHE A 26 -8.66 27.69 -8.08
C PHE A 26 -9.68 28.62 -8.75
N GLN A 27 -10.95 28.61 -8.33
CA GLN A 27 -12.02 29.35 -8.99
C GLN A 27 -11.79 30.87 -9.09
N ASP A 28 -11.03 31.44 -8.14
CA ASP A 28 -10.74 32.88 -8.07
C ASP A 28 -9.57 33.31 -8.97
N PHE A 29 -8.98 32.38 -9.72
CA PHE A 29 -7.83 32.60 -10.59
C PHE A 29 -8.15 32.26 -12.04
N GLU A 30 -7.60 33.02 -12.99
CA GLU A 30 -7.58 32.63 -14.39
C GLU A 30 -6.61 31.44 -14.56
N THR A 31 -7.16 30.25 -14.77
CA THR A 31 -6.41 29.01 -14.95
C THR A 31 -6.71 28.38 -16.31
N PRO A 32 -5.75 27.66 -16.92
CA PRO A 32 -6.05 26.81 -18.06
C PRO A 32 -6.99 25.66 -17.65
N GLU A 33 -7.52 24.94 -18.65
CA GLU A 33 -8.29 23.73 -18.40
C GLU A 33 -7.47 22.72 -17.58
N LEU A 34 -8.11 22.09 -16.59
CA LEU A 34 -7.45 21.13 -15.71
C LEU A 34 -7.11 19.85 -16.49
N GLU A 35 -5.83 19.58 -16.65
CA GLU A 35 -5.34 18.28 -17.15
C GLU A 35 -5.29 17.25 -16.02
N VAL A 36 -5.88 16.07 -16.26
CA VAL A 36 -5.95 14.97 -15.28
C VAL A 36 -5.15 13.77 -15.78
N PHE A 37 -4.12 13.38 -15.00
CA PHE A 37 -3.29 12.22 -15.27
C PHE A 37 -3.63 11.09 -14.28
N ALA A 38 -4.44 10.14 -14.73
CA ALA A 38 -4.86 9.01 -13.91
C ALA A 38 -3.70 8.02 -13.67
N SER A 39 -3.56 7.56 -12.43
CA SER A 39 -2.77 6.36 -12.13
C SER A 39 -3.56 5.10 -12.50
N PRO A 40 -2.90 3.94 -12.64
CA PRO A 40 -3.60 2.67 -12.53
C PRO A 40 -4.37 2.60 -11.20
N ALA A 41 -5.55 1.97 -11.20
CA ALA A 41 -6.37 1.82 -9.99
C ALA A 41 -5.72 0.88 -8.95
N GLU A 42 -4.84 -0.02 -9.42
CA GLU A 42 -4.12 -0.99 -8.61
C GLU A 42 -2.66 -1.07 -9.08
N HIS A 43 -1.79 -1.61 -8.24
CA HIS A 43 -0.39 -1.90 -8.52
C HIS A 43 0.47 -0.70 -8.93
N TYR A 44 0.08 0.50 -8.51
CA TYR A 44 0.76 1.75 -8.88
C TYR A 44 1.93 2.12 -7.97
N ARG A 45 2.07 1.49 -6.79
CA ARG A 45 3.08 1.85 -5.80
C ARG A 45 4.33 0.97 -5.91
N MET A 46 5.44 1.59 -6.30
CA MET A 46 6.70 0.88 -6.54
C MET A 46 7.53 0.60 -5.28
N ARG A 47 7.13 1.13 -4.12
CA ARG A 47 7.76 0.91 -2.81
C ARG A 47 6.74 0.70 -1.70
N ALA A 48 6.98 -0.26 -0.81
CA ALA A 48 6.11 -0.56 0.32
C ALA A 48 6.94 -1.03 1.51
N GLU A 49 6.49 -0.68 2.71
CA GLU A 49 7.15 -1.03 3.97
C GLU A 49 6.12 -1.73 4.85
N PHE A 50 6.48 -2.89 5.38
CA PHE A 50 5.59 -3.68 6.22
C PHE A 50 6.29 -4.03 7.52
N ARG A 51 5.58 -3.81 8.64
CA ARG A 51 6.03 -4.32 9.94
C ARG A 51 5.88 -5.83 9.95
N VAL A 52 6.79 -6.50 10.62
CA VAL A 52 6.78 -7.96 10.75
C VAL A 52 6.34 -8.32 12.15
N TRP A 53 5.32 -9.16 12.25
CA TRP A 53 4.81 -9.67 13.51
C TRP A 53 5.26 -11.11 13.74
N HIS A 54 5.55 -11.44 15.00
CA HIS A 54 5.97 -12.77 15.44
C HIS A 54 4.86 -13.38 16.28
N GLU A 55 4.45 -14.59 15.94
CA GLU A 55 3.50 -15.38 16.72
C GLU A 55 4.11 -16.77 16.98
N GLY A 56 4.87 -16.87 18.06
CA GLY A 56 5.68 -18.06 18.36
C GLY A 56 6.72 -18.30 17.26
N ASP A 57 6.52 -19.38 16.51
CA ASP A 57 7.37 -19.72 15.36
C ASP A 57 6.85 -19.18 14.03
N ASP A 58 5.65 -18.59 14.00
CA ASP A 58 5.08 -17.96 12.81
C ASP A 58 5.55 -16.50 12.65
N LEU A 59 5.49 -16.05 11.39
CA LEU A 59 5.98 -14.77 10.94
C LEU A 59 5.09 -14.27 9.80
N TYR A 60 4.56 -13.05 9.91
CA TYR A 60 3.72 -12.44 8.87
C TYR A 60 3.80 -10.91 8.89
N TYR A 61 3.37 -10.28 7.79
CA TYR A 61 3.32 -8.83 7.68
C TYR A 61 2.08 -8.26 8.36
N ILE A 62 2.26 -7.08 8.96
CA ILE A 62 1.19 -6.29 9.52
C ILE A 62 1.29 -4.83 9.09
N MET A 63 0.14 -4.17 9.08
CA MET A 63 0.01 -2.71 9.05
C MET A 63 -0.91 -2.27 10.19
N PHE A 64 -1.06 -0.96 10.36
CA PHE A 64 -1.90 -0.38 11.41
C PHE A 64 -3.05 0.39 10.82
N ASN A 65 -4.25 0.21 11.39
CA ASN A 65 -5.36 1.10 11.13
C ASN A 65 -4.99 2.52 11.59
N GLN A 66 -5.27 3.52 10.77
CA GLN A 66 -4.85 4.90 11.08
C GLN A 66 -5.62 5.51 12.24
N GLU A 67 -6.90 5.16 12.40
CA GLU A 67 -7.79 5.71 13.42
C GLU A 67 -7.65 4.94 14.74
N THR A 68 -7.78 3.62 14.69
CA THR A 68 -7.78 2.77 15.90
C THR A 68 -6.38 2.39 16.36
N ARG A 69 -5.36 2.50 15.49
CA ARG A 69 -3.99 1.99 15.69
C ARG A 69 -3.93 0.48 15.92
N GLU A 70 -5.01 -0.24 15.64
CA GLU A 70 -5.02 -1.69 15.69
C GLU A 70 -4.20 -2.26 14.55
N LYS A 71 -3.40 -3.28 14.84
CA LYS A 71 -2.66 -4.02 13.83
C LYS A 71 -3.61 -4.94 13.06
N TYR A 72 -3.37 -5.08 11.77
CA TYR A 72 -4.04 -6.08 10.94
C TYR A 72 -3.02 -6.81 10.08
N ARG A 73 -3.28 -8.09 9.79
CA ARG A 73 -2.43 -8.94 8.95
C ARG A 73 -2.56 -8.54 7.49
N VAL A 74 -1.45 -8.56 6.77
CA VAL A 74 -1.38 -8.20 5.35
C VAL A 74 -0.72 -9.33 4.57
N ASP A 75 -1.53 -10.16 3.91
CA ASP A 75 -1.02 -11.22 3.03
C ASP A 75 -0.84 -10.75 1.58
N GLN A 76 -1.58 -9.71 1.19
CA GLN A 76 -1.53 -9.05 -0.10
C GLN A 76 -1.71 -7.54 0.09
N PHE A 77 -1.15 -6.76 -0.84
CA PHE A 77 -1.23 -5.30 -0.82
C PHE A 77 -1.43 -4.77 -2.25
N PRO A 78 -2.67 -4.75 -2.76
CA PRO A 78 -2.98 -4.40 -4.16
C PRO A 78 -2.48 -3.01 -4.59
N ALA A 79 -2.22 -2.10 -3.64
CA ALA A 79 -1.61 -0.81 -3.95
C ALA A 79 -0.17 -0.95 -4.49
N ALA A 80 0.59 -1.91 -3.97
CA ALA A 80 1.97 -2.16 -4.40
C ALA A 80 2.01 -2.92 -5.72
N SER A 81 3.13 -2.77 -6.43
CA SER A 81 3.38 -3.45 -7.70
C SER A 81 3.15 -4.97 -7.58
N ARG A 82 2.86 -5.60 -8.73
CA ARG A 82 2.66 -7.06 -8.78
C ARG A 82 3.87 -7.81 -8.23
N LEU A 83 5.08 -7.37 -8.59
CA LEU A 83 6.32 -7.96 -8.10
C LEU A 83 6.44 -7.93 -6.57
N ILE A 84 6.03 -6.84 -5.92
CA ILE A 84 6.02 -6.79 -4.45
C ILE A 84 5.04 -7.82 -3.89
N ASN A 85 3.83 -7.91 -4.45
CA ASN A 85 2.82 -8.88 -4.02
C ASN A 85 3.27 -10.33 -4.22
N ASP A 86 3.99 -10.61 -5.31
CA ASP A 86 4.58 -11.94 -5.57
C ASP A 86 5.71 -12.26 -4.57
N MET A 87 6.53 -11.28 -4.22
CA MET A 87 7.69 -11.46 -3.34
C MET A 87 7.34 -11.55 -1.86
N MET A 88 6.28 -10.91 -1.40
CA MET A 88 5.85 -10.92 0.00
C MET A 88 5.75 -12.36 0.58
N PRO A 89 4.94 -13.28 0.03
CA PRO A 89 4.83 -14.63 0.58
C PRO A 89 6.14 -15.42 0.45
N LEU A 90 6.83 -15.30 -0.69
CA LEU A 90 8.08 -16.01 -0.95
C LEU A 90 9.19 -15.65 0.04
N LEU A 91 9.30 -14.36 0.40
CA LEU A 91 10.27 -13.91 1.38
C LEU A 91 9.97 -14.46 2.77
N VAL A 92 8.70 -14.39 3.21
CA VAL A 92 8.28 -14.93 4.52
C VAL A 92 8.57 -16.41 4.63
N ASP A 93 8.23 -17.19 3.59
CA ASP A 93 8.44 -18.64 3.59
C ASP A 93 9.93 -19.01 3.62
N ALA A 94 10.79 -18.23 2.96
CA ALA A 94 12.23 -18.46 2.96
C ALA A 94 12.90 -18.14 4.32
N ILE A 95 12.44 -17.10 5.03
CA ILE A 95 13.06 -16.66 6.29
C ILE A 95 12.50 -17.37 7.53
N LYS A 96 11.22 -17.79 7.50
CA LYS A 96 10.53 -18.42 8.63
C LYS A 96 11.22 -19.66 9.22
N PRO A 97 11.83 -20.59 8.44
CA PRO A 97 12.56 -21.71 9.03
C PRO A 97 13.94 -21.33 9.58
N ILE A 98 14.50 -20.18 9.21
CA ILE A 98 15.89 -19.81 9.53
C ILE A 98 15.91 -18.84 10.72
N LYS A 99 16.15 -19.38 11.92
CA LYS A 99 16.18 -18.60 13.18
C LYS A 99 17.09 -17.36 13.08
N ALA A 100 18.27 -17.48 12.48
CA ALA A 100 19.21 -16.38 12.34
C ALA A 100 18.66 -15.21 11.51
N LEU A 101 17.77 -15.47 10.55
CA LEU A 101 17.14 -14.45 9.71
C LEU A 101 15.87 -13.89 10.34
N ARG A 102 15.03 -14.73 10.95
CA ARG A 102 13.77 -14.26 11.54
C ARG A 102 13.95 -13.59 12.90
N HIS A 103 14.93 -14.01 13.70
CA HIS A 103 15.09 -13.46 15.04
C HIS A 103 15.30 -11.94 15.01
N LYS A 104 14.43 -11.19 15.70
CA LYS A 104 14.43 -9.71 15.75
C LYS A 104 14.13 -9.01 14.43
N LEU A 105 13.68 -9.71 13.39
CA LEU A 105 13.17 -9.06 12.19
C LEU A 105 11.87 -8.32 12.51
N PHE A 106 11.85 -6.99 12.34
CA PHE A 106 10.71 -6.15 12.74
C PHE A 106 10.03 -5.44 11.56
N GLN A 107 10.68 -5.40 10.40
CA GLN A 107 10.20 -4.71 9.21
C GLN A 107 10.88 -5.26 7.95
N VAL A 108 10.19 -5.19 6.82
CA VAL A 108 10.75 -5.40 5.49
C VAL A 108 10.34 -4.23 4.59
N ASP A 109 11.32 -3.71 3.86
CA ASP A 109 11.14 -2.63 2.91
C ASP A 109 11.33 -3.20 1.50
N PHE A 110 10.31 -3.03 0.66
CA PHE A 110 10.32 -3.44 -0.73
C PHE A 110 10.50 -2.23 -1.64
N LEU A 111 11.40 -2.37 -2.61
CA LEU A 111 11.60 -1.45 -3.71
C LEU A 111 11.58 -2.24 -5.02
N SER A 112 10.61 -1.94 -5.87
CA SER A 112 10.50 -2.45 -7.25
C SER A 112 10.76 -1.30 -8.22
N THR A 113 11.37 -1.59 -9.37
CA THR A 113 11.67 -0.62 -10.44
C THR A 113 11.12 -1.12 -11.76
#